data_AF-A0A936UIC5-F1
#
_entry.id   AF-A0A936UIC5-F1
#
_cell.length_a   1.000
_cell.length_b   1.000
_cell.length_c   1.000
_cell.angle_alpha   90.00
_cell.angle_beta   90.00
_cell.angle_gamma   90.00
#
_symmetry.space_group_name_H-M   'P 1'
#
loop_
_entity.id
_entity.type
_entity.pdbx_description
1 polymer ?
#
loop_
_entity_poly.entity_id
_entity_poly.type
_entity_poly.pdbx_seq_one_letter_code
_entity_poly.pdbx_strand_id
1 'polypeptide(L)'
;MFLHGGFFHLLLNMFALWMFGAELENVWGQNRFLMYYMLCGIGAGICNLFIAPLFTSVGPTVGASGAIYGILVAFGYLFPERKIYIYGILPVKAKFLVLFYMLIEVFSVAGGTDSGIAHMAHLGGGVVGLIYLLIFYKKSSSDFFGNSDILKNKFSSYYSSKNSPEKESIFKSKIKKKREYS
;
A
#
# COMPACT_ATOMS: atom_id res chain seq x y z
N MET A 1 -8.85 15.55 13.66
CA MET A 1 -8.05 14.36 14.07
C MET A 1 -8.60 13.67 15.31
N PHE A 2 -8.96 14.37 16.40
CA PHE A 2 -9.34 13.72 17.66
C PHE A 2 -10.85 13.65 17.94
N LEU A 3 -11.64 14.58 17.39
CA LEU A 3 -13.10 14.56 17.48
C LEU A 3 -13.69 13.59 16.45
N HIS A 4 -14.76 12.87 16.82
CA HIS A 4 -15.40 11.84 16.00
C HIS A 4 -16.92 11.96 16.04
N GLY A 5 -17.57 11.87 14.87
CA GLY A 5 -19.03 11.99 14.72
C GLY A 5 -19.89 10.82 15.26
N GLY A 6 -19.30 9.86 15.97
CA GLY A 6 -20.03 8.73 16.55
C GLY A 6 -19.13 7.56 16.96
N PHE A 7 -19.66 6.63 17.76
CA PHE A 7 -18.92 5.47 18.27
C PHE A 7 -18.33 4.60 17.14
N PHE A 8 -19.16 4.24 16.16
CA PHE A 8 -18.72 3.39 15.05
C PHE A 8 -17.65 4.07 14.17
N HIS A 9 -17.74 5.39 13.98
CA HIS A 9 -16.75 6.16 13.25
C HIS A 9 -15.39 6.20 13.99
N LEU A 10 -15.41 6.35 15.32
CA LEU A 10 -14.20 6.24 16.14
C LEU A 10 -13.62 4.83 16.06
N LEU A 11 -14.45 3.79 16.23
CA LEU A 11 -14.02 2.40 16.20
C LEU A 11 -13.32 2.06 14.88
N LEU A 12 -13.90 2.43 13.74
CA LEU A 12 -13.31 2.16 12.44
C LEU A 12 -12.01 2.94 12.20
N ASN A 13 -11.92 4.19 12.64
CA ASN A 13 -10.67 4.96 12.52
C ASN A 13 -9.55 4.34 13.34
N MET A 14 -9.84 3.92 14.58
CA MET A 14 -8.84 3.29 15.44
C MET A 14 -8.47 1.89 14.95
N PHE A 15 -9.44 1.14 14.42
CA PHE A 15 -9.20 -0.16 13.80
C PHE A 15 -8.28 -0.04 12.57
N ALA A 16 -8.54 0.94 11.70
CA ALA A 16 -7.68 1.20 10.55
C ALA A 16 -6.28 1.69 10.96
N LEU A 17 -6.20 2.58 11.96
CA LEU A 17 -4.93 3.05 12.51
C LEU A 17 -4.12 1.90 13.10
N TRP A 18 -4.74 1.01 13.85
CA TRP A 18 -4.09 -0.16 14.41
C TRP A 18 -3.65 -1.14 13.31
N MET A 19 -4.55 -1.50 12.38
CA MET A 19 -4.28 -2.51 11.35
C MET A 19 -3.19 -2.06 10.37
N PHE A 20 -3.28 -0.83 9.85
CA PHE A 20 -2.39 -0.34 8.81
C PHE A 20 -1.27 0.53 9.38
N GLY A 21 -1.59 1.36 10.36
CA GLY A 21 -0.62 2.26 10.99
C GLY A 21 0.45 1.51 11.79
N ALA A 22 0.11 0.44 12.53
CA ALA A 22 1.11 -0.32 13.27
C ALA A 22 2.18 -0.95 12.35
N GLU A 23 1.78 -1.44 11.18
CA GLU A 23 2.75 -1.98 10.20
C GLU A 23 3.68 -0.88 9.66
N LEU A 24 3.14 0.31 9.38
CA LEU A 24 3.94 1.47 8.95
C LEU A 24 4.88 1.96 10.06
N GLU A 25 4.38 2.02 11.29
CA GLU A 25 5.16 2.38 12.48
C GLU A 25 6.29 1.38 12.71
N ASN A 26 6.07 0.08 12.52
CA ASN A 26 7.12 -0.92 12.63
C ASN A 26 8.22 -0.73 11.58
N VAL A 27 7.89 -0.29 10.37
CA VAL A 27 8.87 -0.04 9.30
C VAL A 27 9.61 1.28 9.46
N TRP A 28 8.92 2.33 9.91
CA TRP A 28 9.49 3.67 9.99
C TRP A 28 9.97 4.06 11.39
N GLY A 29 9.49 3.41 12.43
CA GLY A 29 9.63 3.85 13.82
C GLY A 29 8.62 4.95 14.17
N GLN A 30 8.32 5.03 15.47
CA GLN A 30 7.28 5.90 16.06
C GLN A 30 7.38 7.37 15.62
N ASN A 31 8.57 7.97 15.65
CA ASN A 31 8.73 9.41 15.36
C ASN A 31 8.40 9.76 13.90
N ARG A 32 8.86 8.94 12.94
CA ARG A 32 8.60 9.16 11.52
C ARG A 32 7.14 8.89 11.18
N PHE A 33 6.57 7.85 11.78
CA PHE A 33 5.15 7.54 11.64
C PHE A 33 4.26 8.66 12.20
N LEU A 34 4.56 9.17 13.39
CA LEU A 34 3.80 10.27 14.00
C LEU A 34 3.86 11.54 13.14
N MET A 35 5.06 11.91 12.66
CA MET A 35 5.22 13.04 11.74
C MET A 35 4.39 12.86 10.47
N TYR A 36 4.45 11.66 9.86
CA TYR A 36 3.66 11.33 8.68
C TYR A 36 2.16 11.46 8.93
N TYR A 37 1.68 10.89 10.03
CA TYR A 37 0.27 10.93 10.43
C TYR A 37 -0.22 12.38 10.64
N MET A 38 0.57 13.21 11.32
CA MET A 38 0.24 14.62 11.53
C MET A 38 0.25 15.42 10.22
N LEU A 39 1.23 15.20 9.35
CA LEU A 39 1.28 15.85 8.03
C LEU A 39 0.06 15.51 7.18
N CYS A 40 -0.34 14.23 7.13
CA CYS A 40 -1.54 13.82 6.40
C CYS A 40 -2.81 14.45 6.99
N GLY A 41 -2.92 14.51 8.31
CA GLY A 41 -4.08 15.11 8.98
C GLY A 41 -4.18 16.63 8.81
N ILE A 42 -3.06 17.34 8.89
CA ILE A 42 -3.00 18.79 8.62
C ILE A 42 -3.31 19.04 7.14
N GLY A 43 -2.69 18.27 6.24
CA GLY A 43 -2.94 18.33 4.81
C GLY A 43 -4.41 18.11 4.45
N ALA A 44 -5.05 17.11 5.04
CA ALA A 44 -6.49 16.87 4.91
C ALA A 44 -7.33 18.07 5.35
N GLY A 45 -6.99 18.68 6.50
CA GLY A 45 -7.67 19.87 7.00
C GLY A 45 -7.53 21.07 6.05
N ILE A 46 -6.32 21.32 5.54
CA ILE A 46 -6.04 22.39 4.58
C ILE A 46 -6.82 22.16 3.27
N CYS A 47 -6.76 20.95 2.71
CA CYS A 47 -7.52 20.61 1.50
C CYS A 47 -9.02 20.79 1.71
N ASN A 48 -9.57 20.37 2.86
CA ASN A 48 -10.99 20.57 3.13
C ASN A 48 -11.35 22.05 3.32
N LEU A 49 -10.48 22.85 3.91
CA LEU A 49 -10.75 24.27 4.17
C LEU A 49 -10.67 25.13 2.90
N PHE A 50 -9.70 24.86 2.03
CA PHE A 50 -9.42 25.74 0.89
C PHE A 50 -9.84 25.17 -0.47
N ILE A 51 -9.87 23.84 -0.62
CA ILE A 51 -10.16 23.21 -1.92
C ILE A 51 -11.61 22.72 -1.99
N ALA A 52 -12.13 22.13 -0.92
CA ALA A 52 -13.51 21.61 -0.91
C ALA A 52 -14.59 22.67 -1.24
N PRO A 53 -14.51 23.94 -0.78
CA PRO A 53 -15.51 24.96 -1.11
C PRO A 53 -15.62 25.26 -2.62
N LEU A 54 -14.62 24.87 -3.41
CA LEU A 54 -14.63 25.05 -4.86
C LEU A 54 -15.50 24.00 -5.58
N PHE A 55 -15.85 22.91 -4.89
CA PHE A 55 -16.56 21.78 -5.47
C PHE A 55 -17.87 21.44 -4.74
N THR A 56 -17.97 21.75 -3.45
CA THR A 56 -19.12 21.35 -2.61
C THR A 56 -19.32 22.30 -1.42
N SER A 57 -20.51 22.25 -0.83
CA SER A 57 -20.80 22.78 0.51
C SER A 57 -19.85 22.18 1.53
N VAL A 58 -19.20 23.04 2.32
CA VAL A 58 -18.25 22.62 3.36
C VAL A 58 -18.90 22.61 4.73
N GLY A 59 -19.11 21.40 5.25
CA GLY A 59 -19.37 21.18 6.68
C GLY A 59 -18.06 21.09 7.48
N PRO A 60 -18.14 21.20 8.82
CA PRO A 60 -16.98 21.02 9.69
C PRO A 60 -16.37 19.61 9.51
N THR A 61 -15.07 19.54 9.22
CA THR A 61 -14.34 18.26 9.17
C THR A 61 -14.06 17.77 10.59
N VAL A 62 -14.67 16.64 10.95
CA VAL A 62 -14.51 15.99 12.26
C VAL A 62 -14.03 14.56 12.07
N GLY A 63 -12.76 14.28 12.40
CA GLY A 63 -12.24 12.91 12.39
C GLY A 63 -10.73 12.79 12.24
N ALA A 64 -10.21 11.60 12.52
CA ALA A 64 -8.85 11.16 12.15
C ALA A 64 -8.78 10.72 10.67
N SER A 65 -9.93 10.49 10.03
CA SER A 65 -10.06 9.80 8.75
C SER A 65 -9.19 10.37 7.62
N GLY A 66 -9.03 11.69 7.51
CA GLY A 66 -8.11 12.29 6.53
C GLY A 66 -6.67 11.75 6.67
N ALA A 67 -6.15 11.65 7.89
CA ALA A 67 -4.83 11.06 8.12
C ALA A 67 -4.81 9.54 7.90
N ILE A 68 -5.93 8.85 8.18
CA ILE A 68 -6.10 7.42 7.90
C ILE A 68 -6.03 7.16 6.38
N TYR A 69 -6.63 8.01 5.55
CA TYR A 69 -6.50 7.89 4.09
C TYR A 69 -5.04 8.09 3.63
N GLY A 70 -4.27 8.96 4.28
CA GLY A 70 -2.82 9.03 4.11
C GLY A 70 -2.14 7.69 4.44
N ILE A 71 -2.45 7.11 5.61
CA ILE A 71 -1.95 5.79 6.03
C ILE A 71 -2.31 4.68 5.02
N LEU A 72 -3.54 4.66 4.51
CA LEU A 72 -3.97 3.67 3.51
C LEU A 72 -3.15 3.80 2.22
N VAL A 73 -2.93 5.03 1.75
CA VAL A 73 -2.06 5.30 0.60
C VAL A 73 -0.64 4.83 0.85
N ALA A 74 -0.05 5.13 2.01
CA ALA A 74 1.27 4.61 2.38
C ALA A 74 1.33 3.08 2.43
N PHE A 75 0.33 2.45 3.01
CA PHE A 75 0.26 1.00 3.10
C PHE A 75 0.14 0.36 1.71
N GLY A 76 -0.72 0.91 0.85
CA GLY A 76 -0.86 0.47 -0.55
C GLY A 76 0.41 0.68 -1.38
N TYR A 77 1.15 1.77 -1.12
CA TYR A 77 2.41 2.08 -1.78
C TYR A 77 3.54 1.15 -1.33
N LEU A 78 3.69 0.93 -0.02
CA LEU A 78 4.78 0.14 0.55
C LEU A 78 4.54 -1.36 0.43
N PHE A 79 3.30 -1.82 0.64
CA PHE A 79 2.93 -3.23 0.65
C PHE A 79 1.89 -3.59 -0.43
N PRO A 80 2.14 -3.26 -1.71
CA PRO A 80 1.13 -3.35 -2.77
C PRO A 80 0.59 -4.77 -2.98
N GLU A 81 1.42 -5.78 -2.73
CA GLU A 81 1.11 -7.20 -2.92
C GLU A 81 0.55 -7.88 -1.65
N ARG A 82 0.49 -7.18 -0.52
CA ARG A 82 -0.01 -7.74 0.73
C ARG A 82 -1.50 -8.01 0.62
N LYS A 83 -1.92 -9.21 1.01
CA LYS A 83 -3.31 -9.64 0.96
C LYS A 83 -4.04 -9.19 2.23
N ILE A 84 -5.13 -8.47 2.05
CA ILE A 84 -6.08 -8.10 3.09
C ILE A 84 -7.32 -8.97 2.85
N TYR A 85 -7.79 -9.67 3.88
CA TYR A 85 -8.95 -10.55 3.78
C TYR A 85 -10.22 -9.76 4.10
N ILE A 86 -10.99 -9.44 3.06
CA ILE A 86 -12.29 -8.78 3.23
C ILE A 86 -13.25 -9.78 3.86
N TYR A 87 -13.83 -9.40 5.00
CA TYR A 87 -14.67 -10.26 5.86
C TYR A 87 -14.01 -11.61 6.24
N GLY A 88 -12.68 -11.68 6.23
CA GLY A 88 -11.93 -12.91 6.53
C GLY A 88 -11.94 -13.97 5.41
N ILE A 89 -12.62 -13.73 4.28
CA ILE A 89 -12.82 -14.74 3.23
C ILE A 89 -12.07 -14.38 1.96
N LEU A 90 -12.24 -13.15 1.46
CA LEU A 90 -11.75 -12.78 0.13
C LEU A 90 -10.38 -12.07 0.21
N PRO A 91 -9.28 -12.70 -0.23
CA PRO A 91 -7.97 -12.05 -0.24
C PRO A 91 -7.88 -11.03 -1.37
N VAL A 92 -7.75 -9.76 -1.03
CA VAL A 92 -7.54 -8.67 -1.98
C VAL A 92 -6.19 -8.01 -1.73
N LYS A 93 -5.43 -7.73 -2.79
CA LYS A 93 -4.14 -7.04 -2.65
C LYS A 93 -4.36 -5.59 -2.20
N ALA A 94 -3.52 -5.11 -1.30
CA ALA A 94 -3.63 -3.77 -0.72
C ALA A 94 -3.72 -2.67 -1.78
N LYS A 95 -2.94 -2.75 -2.87
CA LYS A 95 -2.98 -1.74 -3.93
C LYS A 95 -4.36 -1.55 -4.56
N PHE A 96 -5.09 -2.66 -4.76
CA PHE A 96 -6.42 -2.60 -5.36
C PHE A 96 -7.46 -2.10 -4.36
N LEU A 97 -7.36 -2.52 -3.11
CA LEU A 97 -8.24 -2.04 -2.04
C LEU A 97 -8.09 -0.52 -1.83
N VAL A 98 -6.85 -0.04 -1.73
CA VAL A 98 -6.55 1.39 -1.55
C VAL A 98 -6.99 2.20 -2.76
N LEU A 99 -6.68 1.73 -3.98
CA LEU A 99 -7.13 2.39 -5.20
C LEU A 99 -8.66 2.48 -5.26
N PHE A 100 -9.36 1.40 -4.92
CA PHE A 100 -10.82 1.37 -4.88
C PHE A 100 -11.39 2.39 -3.88
N TYR A 101 -10.87 2.45 -2.65
CA TYR A 101 -11.28 3.46 -1.67
C TYR A 101 -11.02 4.89 -2.16
N MET A 102 -9.85 5.16 -2.74
CA MET A 102 -9.55 6.49 -3.30
C MET A 102 -10.49 6.87 -4.45
N LEU A 103 -10.84 5.92 -5.32
CA LEU A 103 -11.78 6.16 -6.41
C LEU A 103 -13.18 6.50 -5.90
N ILE A 104 -13.67 5.79 -4.87
CA ILE A 104 -14.96 6.12 -4.23
C ILE A 104 -14.97 7.57 -3.78
N GLU A 105 -13.93 8.04 -3.10
CA GLU A 105 -13.85 9.43 -2.64
C GLU A 105 -13.88 10.44 -3.80
N VAL A 106 -13.16 10.16 -4.90
CA VAL A 106 -13.20 11.00 -6.11
C VAL A 106 -14.61 11.08 -6.68
N PHE A 107 -15.30 9.94 -6.82
CA PHE A 107 -16.66 9.91 -7.34
C PHE A 107 -17.67 10.56 -6.40
N SER A 108 -17.50 10.46 -5.09
CA SER A 108 -18.37 11.12 -4.12
C SER A 108 -18.23 12.65 -4.17
N VAL A 109 -17.01 13.16 -4.34
CA VAL A 109 -16.79 14.60 -4.57
C VAL A 109 -17.41 15.03 -5.91
N ALA A 110 -17.18 14.27 -6.98
CA ALA A 110 -17.69 14.61 -8.31
C ALA A 110 -19.23 14.52 -8.42
N GLY A 111 -19.85 13.61 -7.66
CA GLY A 111 -21.29 13.39 -7.64
C GLY A 111 -22.06 14.41 -6.79
N GLY A 112 -21.38 15.30 -6.06
CA GLY A 112 -22.01 16.32 -5.22
C GLY A 112 -22.88 15.75 -4.11
N THR A 113 -22.58 14.55 -3.62
CA THR A 113 -23.38 13.90 -2.58
C THR A 113 -23.14 14.59 -1.23
N ASP A 114 -24.18 15.25 -0.69
CA ASP A 114 -24.19 15.84 0.65
C ASP A 114 -24.39 14.74 1.71
N SER A 115 -23.39 13.87 1.85
CA SER A 115 -23.41 12.72 2.77
C SER A 115 -23.05 13.08 4.21
N GLY A 116 -22.70 14.34 4.48
CA GLY A 116 -22.10 14.77 5.75
C GLY A 116 -20.66 14.26 5.98
N ILE A 117 -20.07 13.59 4.97
CA ILE A 117 -18.69 13.08 5.00
C ILE A 117 -17.78 14.06 4.26
N ALA A 118 -16.67 14.42 4.87
CA ALA A 118 -15.67 15.31 4.29
C ALA A 118 -14.78 14.59 3.27
N HIS A 119 -15.35 14.18 2.14
CA HIS A 119 -14.66 13.41 1.10
C HIS A 119 -13.40 14.11 0.57
N MET A 120 -13.43 15.44 0.47
CA MET A 120 -12.25 16.21 0.07
C MET A 120 -11.12 16.16 1.11
N ALA A 121 -11.44 16.04 2.39
CA ALA A 121 -10.43 15.83 3.43
C ALA A 121 -9.73 14.47 3.28
N HIS A 122 -10.48 13.42 2.93
CA HIS A 122 -9.93 12.09 2.67
C HIS A 122 -8.95 12.11 1.49
N LEU A 123 -9.38 12.69 0.36
CA LEU A 123 -8.53 12.86 -0.82
C LEU A 123 -7.28 13.68 -0.49
N GLY A 124 -7.45 14.80 0.22
CA GLY A 124 -6.34 15.66 0.63
C GLY A 124 -5.29 14.92 1.47
N GLY A 125 -5.73 14.16 2.46
CA GLY A 125 -4.83 13.35 3.29
C GLY A 125 -4.11 12.25 2.49
N GLY A 126 -4.81 11.58 1.58
CA GLY A 126 -4.21 10.59 0.67
C GLY A 126 -3.17 11.20 -0.27
N VAL A 127 -3.47 12.35 -0.88
CA VAL A 127 -2.55 13.06 -1.79
C VAL A 127 -1.32 13.57 -1.07
N VAL A 128 -1.48 14.21 0.10
CA VAL A 128 -0.35 14.68 0.91
C VAL A 128 0.53 13.51 1.34
N GLY A 129 -0.11 12.41 1.75
CA GLY A 129 0.58 11.16 2.07
C GLY A 129 1.37 10.60 0.90
N LEU A 130 0.82 10.62 -0.31
CA LEU A 130 1.51 10.18 -1.52
C LEU A 130 2.70 11.08 -1.86
N ILE A 131 2.51 12.40 -1.83
CA ILE A 131 3.57 13.39 -2.11
C ILE A 131 4.75 13.17 -1.16
N TYR A 132 4.47 13.00 0.13
CA TYR A 132 5.51 12.69 1.12
C TYR A 132 6.30 11.43 0.72
N LEU A 133 5.62 10.35 0.32
CA LEU A 133 6.29 9.12 -0.09
C LEU A 133 7.13 9.32 -1.36
N LEU A 134 6.64 10.04 -2.35
CA LEU A 134 7.38 10.29 -3.59
C LEU A 134 8.66 11.10 -3.36
N ILE A 135 8.67 12.00 -2.37
CA ILE A 135 9.85 12.82 -2.04
C ILE A 135 10.83 12.03 -1.18
N PHE A 136 10.36 11.35 -0.13
CA PHE A 136 11.21 10.78 0.91
C PHE A 136 11.44 9.26 0.75
N TYR A 137 10.73 8.61 -0.16
CA TYR A 137 10.76 7.16 -0.35
C TYR A 137 10.90 6.80 -1.84
N LYS A 138 12.14 6.56 -2.27
CA LYS A 138 12.44 6.16 -3.65
C LYS A 138 12.17 4.66 -3.83
N LYS A 139 11.04 4.31 -4.46
CA LYS A 139 10.71 2.93 -4.85
C LYS A 139 10.97 2.71 -6.34
N SER A 140 11.52 1.56 -6.75
CA SER A 140 11.67 1.22 -8.16
C SER A 140 10.30 0.84 -8.76
N SER A 141 9.96 1.36 -9.95
CA SER A 141 8.66 1.09 -10.61
C SER A 141 8.40 -0.41 -10.85
N SER A 142 9.45 -1.22 -10.98
CA SER A 142 9.39 -2.69 -11.06
C SER A 142 8.80 -3.33 -9.79
N ASP A 143 8.93 -2.68 -8.64
CA ASP A 143 8.49 -3.21 -7.34
C ASP A 143 6.99 -2.97 -7.09
N PHE A 144 6.36 -2.07 -7.85
CA PHE A 144 4.94 -1.75 -7.74
C PHE A 144 4.05 -2.69 -8.56
N PHE A 145 4.49 -3.09 -9.76
CA PHE A 145 3.76 -4.00 -10.65
C PHE A 145 4.12 -5.49 -10.46
N GLY A 146 5.07 -5.80 -9.57
CA GLY A 146 5.56 -7.15 -9.34
C GLY A 146 6.81 -7.41 -10.17
N ASN A 147 7.88 -7.76 -9.48
CA ASN A 147 9.22 -7.86 -10.04
C ASN A 147 9.33 -9.01 -11.08
N SER A 148 9.56 -8.67 -12.35
CA SER A 148 9.85 -9.65 -13.42
C SER A 148 11.17 -10.40 -13.23
N ASP A 149 12.06 -9.88 -12.37
CA ASP A 149 13.39 -10.43 -12.16
C ASP A 149 13.37 -11.69 -11.29
N ILE A 150 12.31 -11.92 -10.49
CA ILE A 150 12.12 -13.18 -9.77
C ILE A 150 11.88 -14.34 -10.75
N LEU A 151 11.09 -14.10 -11.81
CA LEU A 151 10.86 -15.09 -12.86
C LEU A 151 12.13 -15.32 -13.68
N LYS A 152 12.85 -14.25 -14.06
CA LYS A 152 14.14 -14.37 -14.77
C LYS A 152 15.20 -15.10 -13.92
N ASN A 153 15.28 -14.82 -12.62
CA ASN A 153 16.24 -15.46 -11.72
C ASN A 153 15.89 -16.93 -11.46
N LYS A 154 14.60 -17.28 -11.32
CA LYS A 154 14.17 -18.69 -11.25
C LYS A 154 14.48 -19.44 -12.55
N PHE A 155 14.22 -18.84 -13.71
CA PHE A 155 14.52 -19.46 -15.00
C PHE A 155 16.03 -19.65 -15.18
N SER A 156 16.82 -18.62 -14.89
CA SER A 156 18.28 -18.64 -14.97
C SER A 156 18.89 -19.69 -14.03
N SER A 157 18.43 -19.74 -12.78
CA SER A 157 18.83 -20.76 -11.79
C SER A 157 18.47 -22.19 -12.24
N TYR A 158 17.29 -22.38 -12.81
CA TYR A 158 16.85 -23.69 -13.33
C TYR A 158 17.73 -24.17 -14.49
N TYR A 159 18.04 -23.29 -15.45
CA TYR A 159 18.92 -23.63 -16.58
C TYR A 159 20.37 -23.87 -16.15
N SER A 160 20.89 -23.05 -15.24
CA SER A 160 22.25 -23.19 -14.68
C SER A 160 22.41 -24.51 -13.90
N SER A 161 21.41 -24.90 -13.11
CA SER A 161 21.37 -26.18 -12.39
C SER A 161 21.35 -27.41 -13.33
N LYS A 162 20.73 -27.28 -14.51
CA LYS A 162 20.61 -28.39 -15.46
C LYS A 162 21.90 -28.65 -16.23
N ASN A 163 22.68 -27.59 -16.49
CA ASN A 163 23.93 -27.64 -17.25
C ASN A 163 25.18 -27.57 -16.36
N SER A 164 25.12 -28.04 -15.11
CA SER A 164 26.27 -27.98 -14.21
C SER A 164 27.40 -28.92 -14.67
N PRO A 165 28.67 -28.50 -14.63
CA PRO A 165 29.82 -29.32 -15.01
C PRO A 165 29.96 -30.60 -14.16
N GLU A 166 29.37 -30.62 -12.96
CA GLU A 166 29.31 -31.79 -12.08
C GLU A 166 28.41 -32.91 -12.66
N LYS A 167 27.27 -32.56 -13.26
CA LYS A 167 26.39 -33.55 -13.92
C LYS A 167 27.05 -34.14 -15.16
N GLU A 168 27.82 -33.34 -15.88
CA GLU A 168 28.59 -33.80 -17.04
C GLU A 168 29.76 -34.71 -16.63
N SER A 169 30.44 -34.42 -15.52
CA SER A 169 31.52 -35.27 -15.01
C SER A 169 31.01 -36.61 -14.49
N ILE A 170 29.86 -36.64 -13.81
CA ILE A 170 29.18 -37.86 -13.35
C ILE A 170 28.73 -38.72 -14.53
N PHE A 171 28.22 -38.10 -15.59
CA PHE A 171 27.82 -38.83 -16.80
C PHE A 171 29.04 -39.45 -17.51
N LYS A 172 30.12 -38.68 -17.69
CA LYS A 172 31.37 -39.16 -18.29
C LYS A 172 32.02 -40.27 -17.46
N SER A 173 31.98 -40.19 -16.13
CA SER A 173 32.53 -41.24 -15.26
C SER A 173 31.72 -42.54 -15.32
N LYS A 174 30.38 -42.46 -15.42
CA LYS A 174 29.52 -43.63 -15.65
C LYS A 174 29.79 -44.29 -17.00
N ILE A 175 30.03 -43.51 -18.07
CA ILE A 175 30.40 -44.06 -19.38
C ILE A 175 31.77 -44.73 -19.33
N LYS A 176 32.75 -44.11 -18.67
CA LYS A 176 34.10 -44.67 -18.55
C LYS A 176 34.08 -46.00 -17.79
N LYS A 177 33.40 -46.06 -16.64
CA LYS A 177 33.22 -47.31 -15.89
C LYS A 177 32.57 -48.39 -16.74
N LYS A 178 31.56 -48.07 -17.57
CA LYS A 178 30.88 -49.09 -18.38
C LYS A 178 31.76 -49.68 -19.49
N ARG A 179 32.84 -49.00 -19.91
CA ARG A 179 33.79 -49.49 -20.91
C ARG A 179 34.94 -50.32 -20.33
N GLU A 180 35.18 -50.28 -19.03
CA GLU A 180 36.24 -51.04 -18.35
C GLU A 180 35.81 -52.47 -17.96
N TYR A 181 34.52 -52.81 -18.13
CA TYR A 181 33.95 -54.15 -17.84
C TYR A 181 33.33 -54.82 -19.08
N SER A 182 33.76 -54.43 -20.29
CA SER A 182 33.39 -55.05 -21.58
C SER A 182 34.65 -55.34 -22.36
#